data_AF-A0A0P7CLP1-F1
#
_entry.id   AF-A0A0P7CLP1-F1
#
_cell.length_a   1.000
_cell.length_b   1.000
_cell.length_c   1.000
_cell.angle_alpha   90.00
_cell.angle_beta   90.00
_cell.angle_gamma   90.00
#
_symmetry.space_group_name_H-M   'P 1'
#
loop_
_entity.id
_entity.type
_entity.pdbx_description
1 polymer ?
#
loop_
_entity_poly.entity_id
_entity_poly.type
_entity_poly.pdbx_seq_one_letter_code
_entity_poly.pdbx_strand_id
1 'polypeptide(L)'
;MTIFESAQIGLRDSAAPTVRAIVTGLEARTRAAAGDATGFRTTLARGTAILDSARAGDGPPWAYWMAEGAEFPMVLENGRALTMVGEPLRAVEILTAQLPGLGEYPRDVVLTQAYLAEAHAAAGDLDASRAYVEQARAGLTGGVQSPRAAAVLAALLA
;
A
#
# COMPACT_ATOMS: atom_id res chain seq x y z
N MET A 1 14.66 -4.89 19.55
CA MET A 1 13.22 -4.75 19.81
C MET A 1 12.71 -3.49 19.12
N THR A 2 12.06 -3.62 17.97
CA THR A 2 11.41 -2.53 17.24
C THR A 2 10.03 -2.22 17.84
N ILE A 3 9.45 -1.05 17.52
CA ILE A 3 8.08 -0.72 17.96
C ILE A 3 7.05 -1.75 17.47
N PHE A 4 7.26 -2.32 16.28
CA PHE A 4 6.39 -3.35 15.73
C PHE A 4 6.53 -4.68 16.46
N GLU A 5 7.75 -5.07 16.85
CA GLU A 5 7.95 -6.28 17.66
C GLU A 5 7.22 -6.17 19.00
N SER A 6 7.31 -5.01 19.68
CA SER A 6 6.58 -4.75 20.92
C SER A 6 5.05 -4.75 20.71
N ALA A 7 4.57 -4.12 19.63
CA ALA A 7 3.14 -4.09 19.30
C ALA A 7 2.59 -5.50 19.03
N GLN A 8 3.30 -6.32 18.26
CA GLN A 8 2.89 -7.69 17.95
C GLN A 8 2.80 -8.57 19.22
N ILE A 9 3.69 -8.36 20.19
CA ILE A 9 3.62 -9.03 21.49
C ILE A 9 2.34 -8.63 22.24
N GLY A 10 2.06 -7.32 22.32
CA GLY A 10 0.87 -6.81 23.03
C GLY A 10 -0.46 -7.21 22.39
N LEU A 11 -0.47 -7.42 21.06
CA LEU A 11 -1.68 -7.73 20.29
C LEU A 11 -1.98 -9.23 20.18
N ARG A 12 -1.03 -10.11 20.53
CA ARG A 12 -1.10 -11.56 20.23
C ARG A 12 -2.40 -12.22 20.73
N ASP A 13 -2.79 -11.91 21.96
CA ASP A 13 -3.92 -12.56 22.65
C ASP A 13 -5.11 -11.61 22.89
N SER A 14 -4.99 -10.35 22.47
CA SER A 14 -5.92 -9.27 22.86
C SER A 14 -6.62 -8.62 21.66
N ALA A 15 -6.09 -8.77 20.45
CA ALA A 15 -6.57 -8.06 19.27
C ALA A 15 -7.19 -8.99 18.23
N ALA A 16 -8.28 -8.51 17.63
CA ALA A 16 -8.93 -9.16 16.51
C ALA A 16 -7.94 -9.44 15.35
N PRO A 17 -8.10 -10.54 14.59
CA PRO A 17 -7.25 -10.85 13.44
C PRO A 17 -7.10 -9.68 12.47
N THR A 18 -8.17 -8.94 12.19
CA THR A 18 -8.15 -7.74 11.34
C THR A 18 -7.17 -6.67 11.84
N VAL A 19 -7.13 -6.41 13.15
CA VAL A 19 -6.23 -5.42 13.75
C VAL A 19 -4.78 -5.91 13.67
N ARG A 20 -4.55 -7.20 13.92
CA ARG A 20 -3.24 -7.82 13.77
C ARG A 20 -2.73 -7.78 12.33
N ALA A 21 -3.62 -7.96 11.36
CA ALA A 21 -3.30 -7.84 9.94
C ALA A 21 -2.88 -6.40 9.56
N ILE A 22 -3.59 -5.38 10.04
CA ILE A 22 -3.24 -3.95 9.84
C ILE A 22 -1.83 -3.67 10.35
N VAL A 23 -1.54 -4.04 11.61
CA VAL A 23 -0.22 -3.79 12.22
C VAL A 23 0.88 -4.56 11.49
N THR A 24 0.59 -5.77 11.04
CA THR A 24 1.53 -6.57 10.23
C THR A 24 1.79 -5.93 8.86
N GLY A 25 0.79 -5.32 8.22
CA GLY A 25 0.97 -4.57 6.98
C GLY A 25 1.85 -3.32 7.15
N LEU A 26 1.69 -2.59 8.26
CA LEU A 26 2.56 -1.46 8.61
C LEU A 26 4.02 -1.90 8.84
N GLU A 27 4.20 -3.03 9.53
CA GLU A 27 5.51 -3.63 9.77
C GLU A 27 6.18 -4.04 8.44
N ALA A 28 5.43 -4.64 7.52
CA ALA A 28 5.95 -5.03 6.19
C ALA A 28 6.51 -3.81 5.44
N ARG A 29 5.77 -2.69 5.39
CA ARG A 29 6.25 -1.46 4.73
C ARG A 29 7.50 -0.89 5.34
N THR A 30 7.60 -0.94 6.67
CA THR A 30 8.77 -0.44 7.37
C THR A 30 9.99 -1.27 6.97
N ARG A 31 9.84 -2.59 6.80
CA ARG A 31 10.90 -3.45 6.27
C ARG A 31 11.25 -3.11 4.82
N ALA A 32 10.27 -2.90 3.95
CA ALA A 32 10.51 -2.45 2.57
C ALA A 32 11.26 -1.10 2.52
N ALA A 33 10.87 -0.13 3.36
CA ALA A 33 11.54 1.16 3.49
C ALA A 33 12.98 1.05 4.01
N ALA A 34 13.29 0.01 4.78
CA ALA A 34 14.65 -0.30 5.22
C ALA A 34 15.47 -1.13 4.21
N GLY A 35 14.89 -1.46 3.04
CA GLY A 35 15.55 -2.33 2.04
C GLY A 35 15.53 -3.83 2.39
N ASP A 36 14.81 -4.23 3.45
CA ASP A 36 14.68 -5.63 3.86
C ASP A 36 13.60 -6.34 3.04
N ALA A 37 13.96 -6.73 1.82
CA ALA A 37 13.05 -7.40 0.87
C ALA A 37 12.55 -8.76 1.39
N THR A 38 13.43 -9.55 2.01
CA THR A 38 13.06 -10.87 2.55
C THR A 38 12.12 -10.74 3.75
N GLY A 39 12.41 -9.81 4.65
CA GLY A 39 11.53 -9.53 5.77
C GLY A 39 10.20 -8.93 5.31
N PHE A 40 10.19 -8.03 4.33
CA PHE A 40 8.95 -7.54 3.71
C PHE A 40 8.07 -8.70 3.22
N ARG A 41 8.58 -9.58 2.35
CA ARG A 41 7.82 -10.72 1.81
C ARG A 41 7.28 -11.64 2.88
N THR A 42 8.13 -12.02 3.84
CA THR A 42 7.74 -12.89 4.95
C THR A 42 6.62 -12.28 5.78
N THR A 43 6.70 -10.97 6.03
CA THR A 43 5.74 -10.24 6.86
C THR A 43 4.44 -10.01 6.13
N LEU A 44 4.52 -9.68 4.84
CA LEU A 44 3.35 -9.51 3.98
C LEU A 44 2.56 -10.81 3.94
N ALA A 45 3.21 -11.95 3.64
CA ALA A 45 2.58 -13.26 3.62
C ALA A 45 1.94 -13.63 4.96
N ARG A 46 2.64 -13.37 6.09
CA ARG A 46 2.08 -13.57 7.43
C ARG A 46 0.83 -12.74 7.67
N GLY A 47 0.87 -11.47 7.27
CA GLY A 47 -0.27 -10.58 7.36
C GLY A 47 -1.45 -11.13 6.57
N THR A 48 -1.23 -11.49 5.30
CA THR A 48 -2.26 -12.05 4.41
C THR A 48 -2.93 -13.26 5.05
N ALA A 49 -2.16 -14.21 5.55
CA ALA A 49 -2.70 -15.37 6.25
C ALA A 49 -3.54 -15.00 7.50
N ILE A 50 -3.16 -13.95 8.24
CA ILE A 50 -3.95 -13.47 9.38
C ILE A 50 -5.27 -12.88 8.90
N LEU A 51 -5.27 -12.07 7.84
CA LEU A 51 -6.52 -11.50 7.31
C LEU A 51 -7.43 -12.58 6.74
N ASP A 52 -6.90 -13.54 5.99
CA ASP A 52 -7.68 -14.63 5.39
C ASP A 52 -8.36 -15.51 6.46
N SER A 53 -7.82 -15.51 7.69
CA SER A 53 -8.43 -16.19 8.84
C SER A 53 -9.53 -15.38 9.55
N ALA A 54 -9.64 -14.08 9.26
CA ALA A 54 -10.62 -13.19 9.89
C ALA A 54 -12.03 -13.43 9.33
N ARG A 55 -13.02 -13.42 10.21
CA ARG A 55 -14.44 -13.48 9.84
C ARG A 55 -15.04 -12.08 9.83
N ALA A 56 -16.10 -11.90 9.04
CA ALA A 56 -16.89 -10.68 9.06
C ALA A 56 -17.40 -10.40 10.49
N GLY A 57 -17.12 -9.20 11.00
CA GLY A 57 -17.49 -8.80 12.36
C GLY A 57 -16.47 -9.14 13.46
N ASP A 58 -15.37 -9.83 13.15
CA ASP A 58 -14.31 -10.10 14.15
C ASP A 58 -13.58 -8.81 14.58
N GLY A 59 -13.57 -7.80 13.71
CA GLY A 59 -12.89 -6.53 13.93
C GLY A 59 -13.71 -5.53 14.75
N PRO A 60 -13.05 -4.58 15.44
CA PRO A 60 -13.74 -3.46 16.06
C PRO A 60 -14.47 -2.60 15.00
N PRO A 61 -15.54 -1.86 15.36
CA PRO A 61 -16.36 -1.13 14.39
C PRO A 61 -15.58 -0.15 13.50
N TRP A 62 -14.49 0.43 13.99
CA TRP A 62 -13.64 1.34 13.22
C TRP A 62 -12.89 0.64 12.08
N ALA A 63 -12.76 -0.69 12.10
CA ALA A 63 -12.10 -1.49 11.09
C ALA A 63 -13.06 -1.96 9.98
N TYR A 64 -14.23 -1.35 9.83
CA TYR A 64 -15.22 -1.75 8.81
C TYR A 64 -14.66 -1.72 7.38
N TRP A 65 -13.74 -0.80 7.07
CA TRP A 65 -13.03 -0.67 5.79
C TRP A 65 -12.09 -1.85 5.46
N MET A 66 -11.99 -2.83 6.35
CA MET A 66 -11.22 -4.06 6.18
C MET A 66 -12.06 -5.29 5.83
N ALA A 67 -13.37 -5.25 6.05
CA ALA A 67 -14.24 -6.44 5.98
C ALA A 67 -15.00 -6.58 4.66
N GLU A 68 -15.19 -5.48 3.92
CA GLU A 68 -15.90 -5.47 2.64
C GLU A 68 -14.92 -5.26 1.48
N GLY A 69 -14.71 -6.29 0.66
CA GLY A 69 -13.96 -6.19 -0.60
C GLY A 69 -12.47 -5.81 -0.49
N ALA A 70 -11.94 -5.68 0.73
CA ALA A 70 -10.55 -5.34 0.94
C ALA A 70 -9.64 -6.56 0.67
N GLU A 71 -8.97 -6.58 -0.49
CA GLU A 71 -7.69 -7.25 -0.58
C GLU A 71 -6.77 -6.71 0.53
N PHE A 72 -5.96 -7.59 1.14
CA PHE A 72 -5.05 -7.36 2.28
C PHE A 72 -4.74 -5.88 2.66
N PRO A 73 -4.85 -5.47 3.96
CA PRO A 73 -4.94 -4.07 4.38
C PRO A 73 -3.95 -3.18 3.63
N MET A 74 -4.50 -2.15 2.99
CA MET A 74 -3.79 -1.04 2.37
C MET A 74 -2.95 -1.50 1.15
N VAL A 75 -3.64 -2.13 0.20
CA VAL A 75 -3.17 -2.48 -1.15
C VAL A 75 -2.32 -1.38 -1.76
N LEU A 76 -2.76 -0.12 -1.65
CA LEU A 76 -2.02 1.05 -2.13
C LEU A 76 -0.57 1.11 -1.62
N GLU A 77 -0.40 0.94 -0.32
CA GLU A 77 0.88 1.13 0.36
C GLU A 77 1.78 -0.09 0.27
N ASN A 78 1.19 -1.28 0.32
CA ASN A 78 1.93 -2.52 0.09
C ASN A 78 2.28 -2.67 -1.40
N GLY A 79 1.45 -2.12 -2.29
CA GLY A 79 1.70 -1.99 -3.72
C GLY A 79 2.96 -1.17 -3.98
N ARG A 80 3.07 0.01 -3.36
CA ARG A 80 4.32 0.78 -3.43
C ARG A 80 5.52 0.05 -2.82
N ALA A 81 5.31 -0.63 -1.69
CA ALA A 81 6.38 -1.38 -1.03
C ALA A 81 7.00 -2.46 -1.94
N LEU A 82 6.21 -3.07 -2.84
CA LEU A 82 6.72 -3.99 -3.87
C LEU A 82 7.74 -3.32 -4.80
N THR A 83 7.45 -2.09 -5.27
CA THR A 83 8.42 -1.31 -6.06
C THR A 83 9.72 -1.09 -5.28
N MET A 84 9.62 -0.74 -3.99
CA MET A 84 10.77 -0.47 -3.13
C MET A 84 11.68 -1.70 -2.91
N VAL A 85 11.13 -2.91 -2.99
CA VAL A 85 11.89 -4.17 -2.83
C VAL A 85 12.28 -4.80 -4.17
N GLY A 86 12.14 -4.07 -5.28
CA GLY A 86 12.56 -4.53 -6.61
C GLY A 86 11.55 -5.43 -7.32
N GLU A 87 10.27 -5.34 -6.96
CA GLU A 87 9.17 -6.09 -7.59
C GLU A 87 8.18 -5.16 -8.33
N PRO A 88 8.64 -4.25 -9.22
CA PRO A 88 7.81 -3.19 -9.80
C PRO A 88 6.67 -3.72 -10.68
N LEU A 89 6.86 -4.83 -11.40
CA LEU A 89 5.80 -5.43 -12.22
C LEU A 89 4.64 -5.93 -11.37
N ARG A 90 4.93 -6.48 -10.18
CA ARG A 90 3.90 -6.92 -9.24
C ARG A 90 3.17 -5.72 -8.62
N ALA A 91 3.90 -4.62 -8.38
CA ALA A 91 3.30 -3.36 -7.95
C ALA A 91 2.32 -2.83 -8.99
N VAL A 92 2.70 -2.80 -10.28
CA VAL A 92 1.82 -2.39 -11.38
C VAL A 92 0.54 -3.21 -11.40
N GLU A 93 0.65 -4.54 -11.39
CA GLU A 93 -0.50 -5.45 -11.44
C GLU A 93 -1.52 -5.15 -10.33
N ILE A 94 -1.05 -5.07 -9.09
CA ILE A 94 -1.91 -4.88 -7.91
C ILE A 94 -2.52 -3.48 -7.89
N LEU A 95 -1.72 -2.44 -8.14
CA LEU A 95 -2.19 -1.05 -8.10
C LEU A 95 -3.18 -0.75 -9.23
N THR A 96 -2.96 -1.29 -10.43
CA THR A 96 -3.87 -1.14 -11.56
C THR A 96 -5.21 -1.81 -11.29
N ALA A 97 -5.21 -3.01 -10.70
CA ALA A 97 -6.45 -3.72 -10.35
C ALA A 97 -7.29 -2.96 -9.32
N GLN A 98 -6.65 -2.25 -8.38
CA GLN A 98 -7.35 -1.49 -7.34
C GLN A 98 -7.98 -0.18 -7.87
N LEU A 99 -7.35 0.48 -8.85
CA LEU A 99 -7.68 1.84 -9.26
C LEU A 99 -9.17 2.09 -9.58
N PRO A 100 -9.90 1.20 -10.29
CA PRO A 100 -11.33 1.40 -10.58
C PRO A 100 -12.21 1.51 -9.32
N GLY A 101 -11.84 0.83 -8.24
CA GLY A 101 -12.58 0.86 -6.97
C GLY A 101 -12.37 2.14 -6.16
N LEU A 102 -11.43 3.01 -6.57
CA LEU A 102 -11.07 4.22 -5.84
C LEU A 102 -11.81 5.48 -6.33
N GLY A 103 -12.74 5.36 -7.28
CA GLY A 103 -13.37 6.52 -7.94
C GLY A 103 -13.99 7.56 -7.00
N GLU A 104 -14.51 7.14 -5.85
CA GLU A 104 -15.10 8.03 -4.83
C GLU A 104 -14.05 8.63 -3.86
N TYR A 105 -12.80 8.19 -3.96
CA TYR A 105 -11.68 8.57 -3.07
C TYR A 105 -10.60 9.30 -3.88
N PRO A 106 -10.81 10.58 -4.26
CA PRO A 106 -9.93 11.29 -5.19
C PRO A 106 -8.48 11.41 -4.71
N ARG A 107 -8.26 11.43 -3.39
CA ARG A 107 -6.90 11.43 -2.82
C ARG A 107 -6.17 10.11 -3.07
N ASP A 108 -6.89 8.99 -2.94
CA ASP A 108 -6.32 7.66 -3.12
C ASP A 108 -6.11 7.37 -4.60
N VAL A 109 -7.00 7.86 -5.49
CA VAL A 109 -6.77 7.84 -6.95
C VAL A 109 -5.45 8.52 -7.31
N VAL A 110 -5.26 9.77 -6.87
CA VAL A 110 -4.05 10.55 -7.17
C VAL A 110 -2.80 9.89 -6.59
N LEU A 111 -2.89 9.33 -5.38
CA LEU A 111 -1.77 8.64 -4.77
C LEU A 111 -1.43 7.33 -5.48
N THR A 112 -2.43 6.56 -5.90
CA THR A 112 -2.27 5.32 -6.68
C THR A 112 -1.64 5.60 -8.03
N GLN A 113 -2.07 6.66 -8.72
CA GLN A 113 -1.48 7.08 -9.99
C GLN A 113 0.00 7.46 -9.81
N ALA A 114 0.36 8.19 -8.75
CA ALA A 114 1.77 8.51 -8.47
C ALA A 114 2.60 7.24 -8.22
N TYR A 115 2.06 6.24 -7.51
CA TYR A 115 2.75 4.98 -7.25
C TYR A 115 2.84 4.08 -8.49
N LEU A 116 1.83 4.11 -9.36
CA LEU A 116 1.90 3.47 -10.68
C LEU A 116 2.97 4.12 -11.56
N ALA A 117 3.09 5.46 -11.55
CA ALA A 117 4.15 6.16 -12.26
C ALA A 117 5.55 5.70 -11.80
N GLU A 118 5.75 5.59 -10.48
CA GLU A 118 6.98 5.09 -9.86
C GLU A 118 7.26 3.63 -10.24
N ALA A 119 6.25 2.76 -10.16
CA ALA A 119 6.37 1.34 -10.51
C ALA A 119 6.71 1.13 -12.00
N HIS A 120 6.02 1.82 -12.90
CA HIS A 120 6.30 1.74 -14.34
C HIS A 120 7.71 2.27 -14.68
N ALA A 121 8.15 3.37 -14.06
CA ALA A 121 9.52 3.86 -14.22
C ALA A 121 10.55 2.80 -13.78
N ALA A 122 10.35 2.19 -12.60
CA ALA A 122 11.22 1.14 -12.09
C ALA A 122 11.19 -0.15 -12.94
N ALA A 123 10.08 -0.43 -13.62
CA ALA A 123 9.96 -1.53 -14.58
C ALA A 123 10.55 -1.21 -15.97
N GLY A 124 10.97 0.04 -16.22
CA GLY A 124 11.51 0.49 -17.51
C GLY A 124 10.44 0.93 -18.54
N ASP A 125 9.17 0.95 -18.16
CA ASP A 125 8.07 1.43 -19.01
C ASP A 125 7.85 2.93 -18.82
N LEU A 126 8.70 3.73 -19.48
CA LEU A 126 8.72 5.18 -19.33
C LEU A 126 7.48 5.87 -19.93
N ASP A 127 6.85 5.26 -20.93
CA ASP A 127 5.65 5.81 -21.56
C ASP A 127 4.44 5.70 -20.62
N ALA A 128 4.22 4.52 -20.04
CA ALA A 128 3.19 4.34 -19.03
C ALA A 128 3.48 5.18 -17.78
N SER A 129 4.76 5.25 -17.36
CA SER A 129 5.16 6.11 -16.24
C SER A 129 4.75 7.57 -16.48
N ARG A 130 5.07 8.13 -17.65
CA ARG A 130 4.71 9.50 -18.03
C ARG A 130 3.20 9.71 -18.03
N ALA A 131 2.43 8.77 -18.57
CA ALA A 131 0.97 8.85 -18.58
C ALA A 131 0.40 8.98 -17.16
N TYR A 132 0.90 8.17 -16.22
CA TYR A 132 0.48 8.24 -14.82
C TYR A 132 0.99 9.48 -14.08
N VAL A 133 2.18 9.99 -14.39
CA VAL A 133 2.65 11.29 -13.88
C VAL A 133 1.66 12.40 -14.25
N GLU A 134 1.23 12.46 -15.51
CA GLU A 134 0.30 13.48 -15.98
C GLU A 134 -1.07 13.38 -15.32
N GLN A 135 -1.58 12.16 -15.14
CA GLN A 135 -2.85 11.94 -14.43
C GLN A 135 -2.78 12.38 -12.96
N ALA A 136 -1.74 11.96 -12.23
CA ALA A 136 -1.55 12.36 -10.83
C ALA A 136 -1.36 13.88 -10.70
N ARG A 137 -0.59 14.49 -11.61
CA ARG A 137 -0.37 15.94 -11.67
C ARG A 137 -1.67 16.69 -11.92
N ALA A 138 -2.50 16.23 -12.86
CA ALA A 138 -3.81 16.82 -13.13
C ALA A 138 -4.68 16.83 -11.86
N GLY A 139 -4.73 15.72 -11.11
CA GLY A 139 -5.46 15.64 -9.84
C GLY A 139 -4.95 16.62 -8.77
N LEU A 140 -3.62 16.73 -8.60
CA LEU A 140 -3.02 17.71 -7.68
C LEU A 140 -3.36 19.16 -8.07
N THR A 141 -3.25 19.50 -9.36
CA THR A 141 -3.63 20.84 -9.85
C THR A 141 -5.12 21.11 -9.78
N GLY A 142 -5.94 20.05 -9.82
CA GLY A 142 -7.40 20.10 -9.60
C GLY A 142 -7.81 20.30 -8.14
N GLY A 143 -6.85 20.45 -7.22
CA GLY A 143 -7.11 20.78 -5.82
C GLY A 143 -6.99 19.60 -4.85
N VAL A 144 -6.73 18.38 -5.32
CA VAL A 144 -6.51 17.22 -4.44
C VAL A 144 -5.23 17.42 -3.64
N GLN A 145 -5.36 17.47 -2.31
CA GLN A 145 -4.21 17.67 -1.41
C GLN A 145 -3.55 16.34 -1.03
N SER A 146 -2.41 16.05 -1.65
CA SER A 146 -1.60 14.87 -1.31
C SER A 146 -0.10 15.19 -1.35
N PRO A 147 0.50 15.55 -0.19
CA PRO A 147 1.96 15.79 -0.10
C PRO A 147 2.78 14.57 -0.52
N ARG A 148 2.24 13.36 -0.32
CA ARG A 148 2.90 12.09 -0.65
C ARG A 148 2.94 11.85 -2.15
N ALA A 149 1.84 12.10 -2.85
CA ALA A 149 1.82 12.01 -4.32
C ALA A 149 2.78 13.05 -4.91
N ALA A 150 2.74 14.30 -4.41
CA ALA A 150 3.66 15.34 -4.85
C ALA A 150 5.14 14.96 -4.64
N ALA A 151 5.48 14.36 -3.50
CA ALA A 151 6.84 13.90 -3.23
C ALA A 151 7.32 12.81 -4.20
N VAL A 152 6.46 11.84 -4.54
CA VAL A 152 6.79 10.79 -5.52
C VAL A 152 7.00 11.39 -6.91
N LEU A 153 6.10 12.28 -7.36
CA LEU A 153 6.26 12.95 -8.65
C LEU A 153 7.54 13.78 -8.71
N ALA A 154 7.87 14.50 -7.63
CA ALA A 154 9.11 15.27 -7.54
C ALA A 154 10.35 14.38 -7.67
N ALA A 155 10.35 13.20 -7.05
CA ALA A 155 11.46 12.25 -7.13
C ALA A 155 11.64 11.64 -8.53
N LEU A 156 10.57 11.50 -9.32
CA LEU A 156 10.63 10.99 -10.70
C LEU A 156 11.10 12.02 -11.73
N LEU A 157 11.07 13.31 -11.37
CA LEU A 157 11.45 14.43 -12.24
C LEU A 157 12.82 15.03 -11.91
N ALA A 158 13.49 14.52 -10.87
CA ALA A 158 14.82 14.93 -10.43
C ALA A 158 15.92 14.18 -11.20
#